data_AF-A0A3N5P0Z1-F1
#
_entry.id   AF-A0A3N5P0Z1-F1
#
_cell.length_a   1.000
_cell.length_b   1.000
_cell.length_c   1.000
_cell.angle_alpha   90.00
_cell.angle_beta   90.00
_cell.angle_gamma   90.00
#
_symmetry.space_group_name_H-M   'P 1'
#
loop_
_entity.id
_entity.type
_entity.pdbx_description
1 polymer ?
#
loop_
_entity_poly.entity_id
_entity_poly.type
_entity_poly.pdbx_seq_one_letter_code
_entity_poly.pdbx_strand_id
1 'polypeptide(L)'
;MSGHANDESLLGFIDAEVSQARATEIERHLERCPECLARCRTLRDASNGIADLWLAAGVAPADVVASRRRIGDTMRADIDRRRTRRAPMVLALTAALLFFMVRYESTLLHRSLFIERGALPIASFTPGLARALEMEELCGTGIRTLPDVPAALRAQVLRDYGMEHVPPTEYELDYLITPELGGLTDRRNLWPEPYGLRSWNAHAKDVLEHRLPQLVCRGEIDLATAQRAIASNWIGAYRKYLPAEQPMELHARVLEFSHSRLPIAD
;
A
#
# COMPACT_ATOMS: atom_id res chain seq x y z
N MET A 1 17.01 31.09 -42.63
CA MET A 1 16.58 32.35 -41.98
C MET A 1 15.81 33.17 -43.00
N SER A 2 14.48 33.29 -42.84
CA SER A 2 13.59 34.09 -43.71
C SER A 2 13.41 35.53 -43.18
N GLY A 3 14.53 36.12 -42.75
CA GLY A 3 14.63 37.48 -42.20
C GLY A 3 16.10 37.84 -41.94
N HIS A 4 16.39 39.13 -41.78
CA HIS A 4 17.74 39.62 -41.45
C HIS A 4 18.21 39.09 -40.08
N ALA A 5 19.52 38.88 -39.94
CA ALA A 5 20.12 38.61 -38.64
C ALA A 5 19.97 39.84 -37.72
N ASN A 6 19.61 39.62 -36.44
CA ASN A 6 19.56 40.68 -35.45
C ASN A 6 20.98 41.06 -34.98
N ASP A 7 21.14 42.27 -34.42
CA ASP A 7 22.46 42.78 -34.02
C ASP A 7 23.11 41.93 -32.92
N GLU A 8 22.31 41.34 -32.03
CA GLU A 8 22.79 40.41 -31.00
C GLU A 8 23.46 39.17 -31.62
N SER A 9 22.84 38.57 -32.65
CA SER A 9 23.43 37.42 -33.35
C SER A 9 24.69 37.81 -34.12
N LEU A 10 24.73 39.01 -34.72
CA LEU A 10 25.90 39.50 -35.45
C LEU A 10 27.06 39.80 -34.49
N LEU A 11 26.78 40.42 -33.34
CA LEU A 11 27.78 40.68 -32.30
C LEU A 11 28.32 39.38 -31.69
N GLY A 12 27.44 38.45 -31.32
CA GLY A 12 27.86 37.14 -30.82
C GLY A 12 28.68 36.33 -31.84
N PHE A 13 28.41 36.52 -33.14
CA PHE A 13 29.24 35.95 -34.22
C PHE A 13 30.61 36.63 -34.32
N ILE A 14 30.68 37.96 -34.19
CA ILE A 14 31.95 38.71 -34.18
C ILE A 14 32.82 38.30 -32.99
N ASP A 15 32.21 38.13 -31.81
CA ASP A 15 32.90 37.85 -30.55
C ASP A 15 33.15 36.33 -30.32
N ALA A 16 32.75 35.48 -31.26
CA ALA A 16 32.83 34.02 -31.18
C ALA A 16 32.08 33.40 -29.98
N GLU A 17 31.00 34.03 -29.54
CA GLU A 17 30.15 33.60 -28.41
C GLU A 17 28.94 32.74 -28.85
N VAL A 18 28.72 32.59 -30.16
CA VAL A 18 27.69 31.71 -30.73
C VAL A 18 28.19 30.28 -30.90
N SER A 19 27.28 29.30 -30.85
CA SER A 19 27.62 27.89 -31.12
C SER A 19 28.12 27.71 -32.56
N GLN A 20 28.96 26.70 -32.82
CA GLN A 20 29.47 26.40 -34.16
C GLN A 20 28.36 26.26 -35.21
N ALA A 21 27.26 25.58 -34.86
CA ALA A 21 26.12 25.42 -35.77
C ALA A 21 25.48 26.77 -36.16
N ARG A 22 25.41 27.71 -35.22
CA ARG A 22 24.85 29.04 -35.44
C ARG A 22 25.82 29.95 -36.19
N ALA A 23 27.13 29.82 -35.96
CA ALA A 23 28.15 30.52 -36.74
C ALA A 23 28.06 30.16 -38.23
N THR A 24 28.00 28.86 -38.57
CA THR A 24 27.85 28.42 -39.97
C THR A 24 26.54 28.92 -40.60
N GLU A 25 25.47 29.05 -39.82
CA GLU A 25 24.20 29.60 -40.32
C GLU A 25 24.31 31.08 -40.65
N ILE A 26 24.97 31.86 -39.79
CA ILE A 26 25.20 33.29 -39.99
C ILE A 26 26.15 33.52 -41.16
N GLU A 27 27.24 32.77 -41.28
CA GLU A 27 28.16 32.86 -42.43
C GLU A 27 27.43 32.66 -43.76
N ARG A 28 26.65 31.59 -43.87
CA ARG A 28 25.84 31.30 -45.07
C ARG A 28 24.80 32.39 -45.36
N HIS A 29 24.31 33.07 -44.34
CA HIS A 29 23.39 34.20 -44.50
C HIS A 29 24.11 35.45 -44.99
N LEU A 30 25.30 35.76 -44.46
CA LEU A 30 26.11 36.92 -44.84
C LEU A 30 26.59 36.84 -46.30
N GLU A 31 26.86 35.64 -46.81
CA GLU A 31 27.18 35.41 -48.23
C GLU A 31 26.02 35.80 -49.18
N ARG A 32 24.79 35.78 -48.68
CA ARG A 32 23.57 35.95 -49.49
C ARG A 32 22.83 37.26 -49.19
N CYS A 33 23.23 38.00 -48.16
CA CYS A 33 22.56 39.23 -47.72
C CYS A 33 23.57 40.39 -47.57
N PRO A 34 23.70 41.28 -48.59
CA PRO A 34 24.64 42.41 -48.56
C PRO A 34 24.37 43.39 -47.41
N GLU A 35 23.11 43.55 -47.00
CA GLU A 35 22.73 44.44 -45.91
C GLU A 35 23.27 43.96 -44.56
N CYS A 36 23.07 42.67 -44.24
CA CYS A 36 23.63 42.08 -43.02
C CYS A 36 25.16 42.04 -43.06
N LEU A 37 25.77 41.88 -44.24
CA LEU A 37 27.21 41.97 -44.40
C LEU A 37 27.74 43.39 -44.10
N ALA A 38 27.08 44.42 -44.62
CA ALA A 38 27.44 45.81 -44.33
C ALA A 38 27.30 46.13 -42.84
N ARG A 39 26.18 45.74 -42.21
CA ARG A 39 25.97 45.89 -40.76
C ARG A 39 27.03 45.16 -39.94
N CYS A 40 27.37 43.93 -40.31
CA CYS A 40 28.41 43.15 -39.64
C CYS A 40 29.79 43.84 -39.74
N ARG A 41 30.13 44.45 -40.88
CA ARG A 41 31.36 45.24 -41.05
C ARG A 41 31.35 46.48 -40.14
N THR A 42 30.28 47.25 -40.13
CA THR A 42 30.15 48.43 -39.26
C THR A 42 30.31 48.06 -37.78
N LEU A 43 29.68 46.97 -37.32
CA LEU A 43 29.81 46.48 -35.95
C LEU A 43 31.25 46.06 -35.63
N ARG A 44 31.92 45.39 -36.58
CA ARG A 44 33.32 44.98 -36.42
C ARG A 44 34.27 46.18 -36.37
N ASP A 45 34.06 47.17 -37.22
CA ASP A 45 34.86 48.40 -37.24
C ASP A 45 34.69 49.21 -35.94
N ALA A 46 33.46 49.30 -35.42
CA ALA A 46 33.19 49.91 -34.12
C ALA A 46 33.90 49.16 -32.97
N SER A 47 33.90 47.82 -32.99
CA SER A 47 34.61 47.00 -32.00
C SER A 47 36.12 47.18 -32.07
N ASN A 48 36.68 47.22 -33.28
CA ASN A 48 38.11 47.47 -33.51
C ASN A 48 38.53 48.87 -33.05
N GLY A 49 37.71 49.90 -33.32
CA GLY A 49 37.98 51.26 -32.85
C GLY A 49 38.03 51.37 -31.33
N ILE A 50 37.20 50.59 -30.63
CA ILE A 50 37.29 50.47 -29.17
C ILE A 50 38.64 49.84 -28.78
N ALA A 51 39.04 48.73 -29.39
CA ALA A 51 40.31 48.06 -29.10
C ALA A 51 41.53 48.99 -29.30
N ASP A 52 41.52 49.82 -30.33
CA ASP A 52 42.56 50.83 -30.58
C ASP A 52 42.63 51.88 -29.46
N LEU A 53 41.48 52.33 -28.94
CA LEU A 53 41.42 53.23 -27.79
C LEU A 53 41.98 52.60 -26.52
N TRP A 54 41.72 51.30 -26.28
CA TRP A 54 42.30 50.58 -25.14
C TRP A 54 43.82 50.44 -25.24
N LEU A 55 44.34 50.14 -26.44
CA LEU A 55 45.78 50.08 -26.70
C LEU A 55 46.43 51.45 -26.50
N ALA A 56 45.80 52.53 -26.99
CA ALA A 56 46.27 53.89 -26.76
C ALA A 56 46.25 54.29 -25.27
N ALA A 57 45.32 53.73 -24.49
CA ALA A 57 45.24 53.90 -23.04
C ALA A 57 46.20 52.96 -22.25
N GLY A 58 47.01 52.14 -22.93
CA GLY A 58 47.97 51.23 -22.30
C GLY A 58 47.35 50.00 -21.63
N VAL A 59 46.10 49.65 -21.95
CA VAL A 59 45.43 48.44 -21.45
C VAL A 59 45.65 47.31 -22.45
N ALA A 60 46.36 46.27 -22.03
CA ALA A 60 46.63 45.13 -22.91
C ALA A 60 45.36 44.27 -23.09
N PRO A 61 45.08 43.75 -24.30
CA PRO A 61 43.95 42.84 -24.54
C PRO A 61 43.94 41.60 -23.64
N ALA A 62 45.13 41.13 -23.24
CA ALA A 62 45.31 40.03 -22.31
C ALA A 62 44.68 40.30 -20.92
N ASP A 63 44.65 41.55 -20.47
CA ASP A 63 44.11 41.92 -19.15
C ASP A 63 42.58 41.85 -19.11
N VAL A 64 41.92 42.15 -20.23
CA VAL A 64 40.46 42.04 -20.38
C VAL A 64 40.02 40.58 -20.43
N VAL A 65 40.72 39.74 -21.21
CA VAL A 65 40.44 38.30 -21.29
C VAL A 65 40.67 37.62 -19.95
N ALA A 66 41.77 37.94 -19.26
CA ALA A 66 42.06 37.42 -17.92
C ALA A 66 40.98 37.84 -16.89
N SER A 67 40.48 39.07 -16.97
CA SER A 67 39.44 39.57 -16.07
C SER A 67 38.09 38.92 -16.32
N ARG A 68 37.67 38.75 -17.59
CA ARG A 68 36.46 38.00 -17.94
C ARG A 68 36.53 36.55 -17.46
N ARG A 69 37.68 35.89 -17.63
CA ARG A 69 37.88 34.51 -17.17
C ARG A 69 37.75 34.40 -15.64
N ARG A 70 38.36 35.32 -14.89
CA ARG A 70 38.22 35.38 -13.43
C ARG A 70 36.76 35.51 -12.98
N ILE A 71 35.99 36.40 -13.60
CA ILE A 71 34.56 36.57 -13.27
C ILE A 71 33.78 35.29 -13.58
N GLY A 72 34.01 34.68 -14.75
CA GLY A 72 33.36 33.43 -15.13
C GLY A 72 33.67 32.27 -14.18
N ASP A 73 34.92 32.11 -13.78
CA ASP A 73 35.34 31.05 -12.85
C ASP A 73 34.75 31.27 -11.45
N THR A 74 34.64 32.53 -11.01
CA THR A 74 34.01 32.88 -9.72
C THR A 74 32.51 32.56 -9.72
N MET A 75 31.81 32.87 -10.82
CA MET A 75 30.38 32.56 -10.98
C MET A 75 30.12 31.05 -11.01
N ARG A 76 30.95 30.27 -11.73
CA ARG A 76 30.86 28.80 -11.77
C ARG A 76 31.08 28.19 -10.39
N ALA A 77 32.09 28.68 -9.66
CA ALA A 77 32.38 28.20 -8.31
C ALA A 77 31.22 28.46 -7.33
N ASP A 78 30.52 29.61 -7.43
CA ASP A 78 29.36 29.90 -6.58
C ASP A 78 28.16 28.98 -6.89
N ILE A 79 27.92 28.69 -8.17
CA ILE A 79 26.86 27.75 -8.61
C ILE A 79 27.14 26.34 -8.08
N ASP A 80 28.37 25.84 -8.22
CA ASP A 80 28.77 24.52 -7.71
C ASP A 80 28.70 24.46 -6.17
N ARG A 81 29.06 25.55 -5.49
CA ARG A 81 28.95 25.65 -4.03
C ARG A 81 27.49 25.60 -3.54
N ARG A 82 26.56 26.22 -4.27
CA ARG A 82 25.12 26.14 -3.96
C ARG A 82 24.56 24.75 -4.22
N ARG A 83 24.99 24.10 -5.30
CA ARG A 83 24.56 22.73 -5.67
C ARG A 83 25.03 21.70 -4.65
N THR A 84 26.29 21.75 -4.25
CA THR A 84 26.88 20.86 -3.23
C THR A 84 26.24 21.04 -1.85
N ARG A 85 25.87 22.27 -1.47
CA ARG A 85 25.16 22.53 -0.20
C ARG A 85 23.73 21.97 -0.16
N ARG A 86 23.01 21.92 -1.30
CA ARG A 86 21.61 21.45 -1.35
C ARG A 86 21.47 19.94 -1.55
N ALA A 87 22.47 19.28 -2.15
CA ALA A 87 22.47 17.84 -2.39
C ALA A 87 22.19 16.95 -1.14
N PRO A 88 22.83 17.17 0.03
CA PRO A 88 22.57 16.31 1.20
C PRO A 88 21.16 16.47 1.77
N MET A 89 20.58 17.66 1.67
CA MET A 89 19.21 17.92 2.15
C MET A 89 18.17 17.21 1.28
N VAL A 90 18.35 17.22 -0.03
CA VAL A 90 17.47 16.51 -0.97
C VAL A 90 17.58 15.00 -0.78
N LEU A 91 18.80 14.46 -0.61
CA LEU A 91 19.02 13.03 -0.37
C LEU A 91 18.40 12.56 0.97
N ALA A 92 18.50 13.37 2.02
CA ALA A 92 17.91 13.05 3.32
C ALA A 92 16.38 13.04 3.27
N LEU A 93 15.76 13.99 2.56
CA LEU A 93 14.30 14.05 2.39
C LEU A 93 13.75 12.88 1.57
N THR A 94 14.43 12.49 0.48
CA THR A 94 14.01 11.34 -0.32
C THR A 94 14.17 10.03 0.45
N ALA A 95 15.26 9.86 1.20
CA ALA A 95 15.46 8.69 2.06
C ALA A 95 14.40 8.61 3.17
N ALA A 96 14.05 9.74 3.80
CA ALA A 96 13.00 9.80 4.82
C ALA A 96 11.62 9.43 4.24
N LEU A 97 11.24 9.97 3.08
CA LEU A 97 10.00 9.63 2.39
C LEU A 97 9.92 8.15 2.04
N LEU A 98 11.00 7.56 1.51
CA LEU A 98 11.06 6.12 1.23
C LEU A 98 10.92 5.29 2.51
N PHE A 99 11.59 5.69 3.60
CA PHE A 99 11.44 5.03 4.90
C PHE A 99 10.01 5.08 5.42
N PHE A 100 9.33 6.23 5.33
CA PHE A 100 7.93 6.38 5.71
C PHE A 100 6.99 5.55 4.84
N MET A 101 7.20 5.52 3.52
CA MET A 101 6.39 4.70 2.59
C MET A 101 6.55 3.21 2.87
N VAL A 102 7.78 2.72 3.07
CA VAL A 102 8.05 1.31 3.44
C VAL A 102 7.45 0.98 4.80
N ARG A 103 7.56 1.87 5.79
CA ARG A 103 6.93 1.70 7.12
C ARG A 103 5.40 1.67 7.04
N TYR A 104 4.81 2.50 6.18
CA TYR A 104 3.36 2.61 5.97
C TYR A 104 2.78 1.36 5.31
N GLU A 105 3.40 0.88 4.22
CA GLU A 105 3.09 -0.39 3.57
C GLU A 105 3.18 -1.57 4.55
N SER A 106 4.25 -1.60 5.36
CA SER A 106 4.45 -2.63 6.39
C SER A 106 3.36 -2.61 7.47
N THR A 107 2.88 -1.42 7.86
CA THR A 107 1.78 -1.30 8.85
C THR A 107 0.41 -1.69 8.27
N LEU A 108 0.15 -1.41 6.99
CA LEU A 108 -1.08 -1.84 6.33
C LEU A 108 -1.13 -3.35 6.13
N LEU A 109 -0.01 -3.98 5.73
CA LEU A 109 0.07 -5.43 5.61
C LEU A 109 -0.03 -6.15 6.98
N HIS A 110 0.60 -5.61 8.03
CA HIS A 110 0.51 -6.22 9.36
C HIS A 110 -0.89 -6.15 9.97
N ARG A 111 -1.67 -5.11 9.66
CA ARG A 111 -3.05 -4.99 10.15
C ARG A 111 -3.98 -6.09 9.61
N SER A 112 -3.65 -6.72 8.48
CA SER A 112 -4.46 -7.78 7.86
C SER A 112 -4.01 -9.21 8.19
N LEU A 113 -2.82 -9.41 8.76
CA LEU A 113 -2.21 -10.75 8.92
C LEU A 113 -2.02 -11.20 10.38
N PHE A 114 -2.24 -10.34 11.37
CA PHE A 114 -2.14 -10.78 12.75
C PHE A 114 -3.43 -11.50 13.18
N ILE A 115 -3.44 -12.82 13.03
CA ILE A 115 -4.40 -13.67 13.74
C ILE A 115 -3.95 -13.67 15.21
N GLU A 116 -4.78 -13.12 16.09
CA GLU A 116 -4.51 -13.10 17.52
C GLU A 116 -4.33 -14.55 18.04
N ARG A 117 -3.40 -14.77 18.98
CA ARG A 117 -3.19 -16.11 19.56
C ARG A 117 -4.47 -16.58 20.23
N GLY A 118 -4.87 -17.82 19.95
CA GLY A 118 -6.12 -18.40 20.46
C GLY A 118 -7.35 -18.13 19.60
N ALA A 119 -7.23 -17.38 18.49
CA ALA A 119 -8.34 -17.20 17.55
C ALA A 119 -8.65 -18.46 16.72
N LEU A 120 -7.73 -19.43 16.66
CA LEU A 120 -7.94 -20.72 16.00
C LEU A 120 -7.87 -21.85 17.02
N PRO A 121 -8.69 -22.90 16.89
CA PRO A 121 -8.58 -24.09 17.73
C PRO A 121 -7.24 -24.80 17.52
N ILE A 122 -6.87 -25.62 18.50
CA ILE A 122 -5.71 -26.51 18.38
C ILE A 122 -6.17 -27.74 17.58
N ALA A 123 -5.72 -27.85 16.33
CA ALA A 123 -6.19 -28.88 15.39
C ALA A 123 -6.00 -30.33 15.88
N SER A 124 -5.02 -30.60 16.75
CA SER A 124 -4.84 -31.92 17.37
C SER A 124 -5.91 -32.28 18.39
N PHE A 125 -6.55 -31.28 19.02
CA PHE A 125 -7.64 -31.47 19.97
C PHE A 125 -8.99 -31.37 19.29
N THR A 126 -9.14 -30.40 18.39
CA THR A 126 -10.40 -30.07 17.73
C THR A 126 -10.22 -30.09 16.20
N PRO A 127 -10.11 -31.27 15.57
CA PRO A 127 -10.00 -31.39 14.11
C PRO A 127 -11.29 -31.07 13.34
N GLY A 128 -12.44 -30.96 14.02
CA GLY A 128 -13.74 -30.69 13.39
C GLY A 128 -14.48 -31.98 13.02
N LEU A 129 -14.92 -32.74 14.03
CA LEU A 129 -15.67 -33.98 13.80
C LEU A 129 -17.11 -33.68 13.35
N ALA A 130 -17.47 -34.12 12.14
CA ALA A 130 -18.81 -33.98 11.58
C ALA A 130 -19.29 -35.26 10.88
N ARG A 131 -20.62 -35.37 10.73
CA ARG A 131 -21.30 -36.38 9.93
C ARG A 131 -21.79 -35.81 8.60
N ALA A 132 -22.12 -36.69 7.66
CA ALA A 132 -22.91 -36.30 6.49
C ALA A 132 -24.34 -35.93 6.92
N LEU A 133 -24.93 -34.98 6.20
CA LEU A 133 -26.33 -34.58 6.31
C LEU A 133 -26.97 -34.69 4.94
N GLU A 134 -28.20 -35.21 4.90
CA GLU A 134 -29.06 -35.09 3.74
C GLU A 134 -29.52 -33.64 3.59
N MET A 135 -29.75 -33.18 2.36
CA MET A 135 -30.10 -31.78 2.09
C MET A 135 -31.45 -31.39 2.70
N GLU A 136 -32.38 -32.32 2.78
CA GLU A 136 -33.68 -32.13 3.45
C GLU A 136 -33.50 -31.89 4.95
N GLU A 137 -32.55 -32.59 5.58
CA GLU A 137 -32.21 -32.38 6.98
C GLU A 137 -31.54 -31.02 7.16
N LEU A 138 -30.58 -30.68 6.28
CA LEU A 138 -29.80 -29.45 6.36
C LEU A 138 -30.64 -28.19 6.12
N CYS A 139 -31.54 -28.23 5.13
CA CYS A 139 -32.28 -27.08 4.61
C CYS A 139 -33.75 -27.03 5.03
N GLY A 140 -34.17 -27.90 5.94
CA GLY A 140 -35.52 -27.89 6.50
C GLY A 140 -35.81 -26.60 7.28
N THR A 141 -37.08 -26.18 7.29
CA THR A 141 -37.54 -24.91 7.88
C THR A 141 -37.73 -24.94 9.41
N GLY A 142 -37.16 -25.93 10.10
CA GLY A 142 -37.30 -26.09 11.55
C GLY A 142 -36.29 -25.26 12.33
N ILE A 143 -36.71 -24.66 13.44
CA ILE A 143 -35.78 -24.13 14.45
C ILE A 143 -35.00 -25.32 15.00
N ARG A 144 -33.71 -25.41 14.69
CA ARG A 144 -32.81 -26.40 15.27
C ARG A 144 -32.39 -25.92 16.65
N THR A 145 -32.83 -26.61 17.69
CA THR A 145 -32.24 -26.46 19.02
C THR A 145 -30.86 -27.10 19.02
N LEU A 146 -29.86 -26.33 19.41
CA LEU A 146 -28.51 -26.85 19.62
C LEU A 146 -28.54 -27.85 20.79
N PRO A 147 -27.88 -29.02 20.68
CA PRO A 147 -27.77 -29.93 21.80
C PRO A 147 -26.98 -29.29 22.95
N ASP A 148 -27.48 -29.43 24.18
CA ASP A 148 -26.73 -29.05 25.37
C ASP A 148 -25.44 -29.87 25.46
N VAL A 149 -24.32 -29.19 25.69
CA VAL A 149 -23.02 -29.84 25.88
C VAL A 149 -22.97 -30.41 27.32
N PRO A 150 -22.83 -31.74 27.51
CA PRO A 150 -22.79 -32.31 28.85
C PRO A 150 -21.64 -31.74 29.69
N ALA A 151 -21.86 -31.49 30.98
CA ALA A 151 -20.85 -30.92 31.88
C ALA A 151 -19.55 -31.73 31.91
N ALA A 152 -19.65 -33.07 31.83
CA ALA A 152 -18.48 -33.95 31.77
C ALA A 152 -17.65 -33.73 30.48
N LEU A 153 -18.31 -33.49 29.34
CA LEU A 153 -17.65 -33.20 28.07
C LEU A 153 -17.01 -31.80 28.10
N ARG A 154 -17.73 -30.80 28.60
CA ARG A 154 -17.18 -29.45 28.85
C ARG A 154 -15.89 -29.52 29.66
N ALA A 155 -15.89 -30.25 30.78
CA ALA A 155 -14.71 -30.40 31.62
C ALA A 155 -13.55 -31.11 30.92
N GLN A 156 -13.81 -32.05 30.01
CA GLN A 156 -12.76 -32.70 29.21
C GLN A 156 -12.11 -31.72 28.23
N VAL A 157 -12.92 -30.95 27.50
CA VAL A 157 -12.42 -29.95 26.54
C VAL A 157 -11.59 -28.88 27.24
N LEU A 158 -12.06 -28.36 28.37
CA LEU A 158 -11.31 -27.35 29.13
C LEU A 158 -9.97 -27.90 29.64
N ARG A 159 -9.91 -29.17 30.06
CA ARG A 159 -8.63 -29.81 30.42
C ARG A 159 -7.68 -29.95 29.24
N ASP A 160 -8.19 -30.32 28.06
CA ASP A 160 -7.35 -30.44 26.86
C ASP A 160 -6.69 -29.10 26.51
N TYR A 161 -7.40 -27.99 26.72
CA TYR A 161 -6.93 -26.63 26.46
C TYR A 161 -6.22 -25.97 27.65
N GLY A 162 -6.17 -26.60 28.83
CA GLY A 162 -5.59 -26.01 30.06
C GLY A 162 -6.36 -24.79 30.57
N MET A 163 -7.68 -24.76 30.37
CA MET A 163 -8.58 -23.63 30.67
C MET A 163 -9.56 -23.92 31.80
N GLU A 164 -9.26 -24.86 32.70
CA GLU A 164 -10.16 -25.30 33.77
C GLU A 164 -10.52 -24.19 34.77
N HIS A 165 -9.66 -23.17 34.89
CA HIS A 165 -9.81 -22.07 35.82
C HIS A 165 -10.19 -20.74 35.14
N VAL A 166 -10.44 -20.77 33.83
CA VAL A 166 -10.84 -19.58 33.08
C VAL A 166 -12.34 -19.33 33.31
N PRO A 167 -12.77 -18.10 33.65
CA PRO A 167 -14.18 -17.78 33.80
C PRO A 167 -14.98 -18.05 32.50
N PRO A 168 -16.20 -18.63 32.57
CA PRO A 168 -17.05 -18.84 31.40
C PRO A 168 -17.46 -17.54 30.66
N THR A 169 -17.24 -16.37 31.26
CA THR A 169 -17.49 -15.07 30.62
C THR A 169 -16.39 -14.66 29.64
N GLU A 170 -15.25 -15.36 29.63
CA GLU A 170 -14.10 -15.06 28.77
C GLU A 170 -14.14 -15.84 27.45
N TYR A 171 -14.90 -16.95 27.39
CA TYR A 171 -14.94 -17.84 26.23
C TYR A 171 -16.32 -18.49 26.03
N GLU A 172 -16.64 -18.81 24.78
CA GLU A 172 -17.72 -19.70 24.40
C GLU A 172 -17.19 -21.14 24.27
N LEU A 173 -17.89 -22.13 24.83
CA LEU A 173 -17.58 -23.51 24.48
C LEU A 173 -18.32 -23.86 23.20
N ASP A 174 -17.61 -23.77 22.08
CA ASP A 174 -18.23 -23.72 20.77
C ASP A 174 -17.81 -24.88 19.86
N TYR A 175 -18.64 -25.14 18.86
CA TYR A 175 -18.41 -26.08 17.79
C TYR A 175 -17.45 -25.49 16.75
N LEU A 176 -16.48 -26.26 16.26
CA LEU A 176 -15.67 -25.85 15.10
C LEU A 176 -16.46 -26.01 13.81
N ILE A 177 -17.13 -27.15 13.63
CA ILE A 177 -18.17 -27.33 12.61
C ILE A 177 -19.50 -27.27 13.33
N THR A 178 -20.34 -26.30 13.00
CA THR A 178 -21.67 -26.14 13.61
C THR A 178 -22.60 -27.34 13.35
N PRO A 179 -23.53 -27.68 14.25
CA PRO A 179 -24.48 -28.78 14.05
C PRO A 179 -25.34 -28.68 12.78
N GLU A 180 -25.62 -27.47 12.28
CA GLU A 180 -26.33 -27.25 11.01
C GLU A 180 -25.55 -27.78 9.80
N LEU A 181 -24.22 -27.84 9.90
CA LEU A 181 -23.33 -28.47 8.93
C LEU A 181 -22.95 -29.90 9.33
N GLY A 182 -23.65 -30.50 10.29
CA GLY A 182 -23.43 -31.89 10.72
C GLY A 182 -22.35 -32.06 11.77
N GLY A 183 -21.90 -30.98 12.41
CA GLY A 183 -21.01 -31.03 13.55
C GLY A 183 -21.52 -31.92 14.67
N LEU A 184 -20.66 -32.76 15.24
CA LEU A 184 -21.01 -33.64 16.36
C LEU A 184 -20.65 -33.00 17.70
N THR A 185 -21.47 -33.28 18.73
CA THR A 185 -21.18 -32.95 20.14
C THR A 185 -20.10 -33.89 20.68
N ASP A 186 -18.85 -33.63 20.31
CA ASP A 186 -17.67 -34.44 20.63
C ASP A 186 -16.49 -33.52 20.95
N ARG A 187 -15.58 -33.98 21.82
CA ARG A 187 -14.36 -33.21 22.18
C ARG A 187 -13.51 -32.85 20.97
N ARG A 188 -13.59 -33.63 19.89
CA ARG A 188 -12.91 -33.41 18.60
C ARG A 188 -13.55 -32.33 17.73
N ASN A 189 -14.68 -31.77 18.15
CA ASN A 189 -15.37 -30.68 17.46
C ASN A 189 -15.67 -29.49 18.37
N LEU A 190 -15.40 -29.59 19.68
CA LEU A 190 -15.60 -28.50 20.63
C LEU A 190 -14.27 -27.84 21.01
N TRP A 191 -14.30 -26.53 21.26
CA TRP A 191 -13.15 -25.77 21.72
C TRP A 191 -13.60 -24.51 22.48
N PRO A 192 -12.77 -23.97 23.39
CA PRO A 192 -13.05 -22.70 24.06
C PRO A 192 -12.68 -21.53 23.15
N GLU A 193 -13.68 -20.90 22.54
CA GLU A 193 -13.52 -19.76 21.64
C GLU A 193 -13.54 -18.44 22.42
N PRO A 194 -12.51 -17.59 22.33
CA PRO A 194 -12.46 -16.37 23.14
C PRO A 194 -13.47 -15.28 22.71
N TYR A 195 -14.11 -14.62 23.69
CA TYR A 195 -14.91 -13.42 23.45
C TYR A 195 -14.05 -12.15 23.31
N GLY A 196 -12.95 -12.06 24.08
CA GLY A 196 -12.18 -10.83 24.26
C GLY A 196 -11.25 -10.43 23.10
N LEU A 197 -11.20 -11.21 22.02
CA LEU A 197 -10.36 -10.88 20.86
C LEU A 197 -10.96 -9.73 20.05
N ARG A 198 -10.11 -8.89 19.45
CA ARG A 198 -10.56 -7.66 18.79
C ARG A 198 -11.22 -7.91 17.45
N SER A 199 -10.72 -8.87 16.68
CA SER A 199 -11.16 -9.08 15.29
C SER A 199 -11.69 -10.49 15.01
N TRP A 200 -11.12 -11.50 15.64
CA TRP A 200 -11.46 -12.90 15.39
C TRP A 200 -11.90 -13.54 16.71
N ASN A 201 -13.13 -13.24 17.12
CA ASN A 201 -13.78 -13.72 18.34
C ASN A 201 -15.04 -14.56 18.00
N ALA A 202 -15.67 -15.14 19.03
CA ALA A 202 -16.88 -15.95 18.89
C ALA A 202 -17.97 -15.30 18.03
N HIS A 203 -18.24 -14.01 18.24
CA HIS A 203 -19.25 -13.29 17.44
C HIS A 203 -18.89 -13.17 15.96
N ALA A 204 -17.60 -13.09 15.61
CA ALA A 204 -17.18 -13.12 14.22
C ALA A 204 -17.43 -14.52 13.61
N LYS A 205 -17.14 -15.59 14.34
CA LYS A 205 -17.37 -16.96 13.85
C LYS A 205 -18.85 -17.28 13.71
N ASP A 206 -19.70 -16.86 14.65
CA ASP A 206 -21.16 -16.98 14.59
C ASP A 206 -21.71 -16.53 13.21
N VAL A 207 -21.18 -15.42 12.66
CA VAL A 207 -21.62 -14.90 11.36
C VAL A 207 -21.27 -15.86 10.22
N LEU A 208 -20.09 -16.47 10.26
CA LEU A 208 -19.70 -17.49 9.29
C LEU A 208 -20.58 -18.74 9.42
N GLU A 209 -20.88 -19.16 10.65
CA GLU A 209 -21.72 -20.34 10.94
C GLU A 209 -23.16 -20.14 10.50
N HIS A 210 -23.65 -18.91 10.55
CA HIS A 210 -24.93 -18.56 9.95
C HIS A 210 -24.87 -18.57 8.41
N ARG A 211 -23.74 -18.16 7.82
CA ARG A 211 -23.60 -18.00 6.36
C ARG A 211 -23.42 -19.32 5.62
N LEU A 212 -22.60 -20.23 6.14
CA LEU A 212 -22.23 -21.47 5.43
C LEU A 212 -23.43 -22.40 5.14
N PRO A 213 -24.35 -22.70 6.08
CA PRO A 213 -25.53 -23.52 5.79
C PRO A 213 -26.38 -22.92 4.67
N GLN A 214 -26.52 -21.59 4.62
CA GLN A 214 -27.28 -20.94 3.56
C GLN A 214 -26.63 -21.11 2.18
N LEU A 215 -25.29 -21.05 2.11
CA LEU A 215 -24.56 -21.30 0.86
C LEU A 215 -24.76 -22.75 0.38
N VAL A 216 -24.76 -23.70 1.31
CA VAL A 216 -25.05 -25.10 1.02
C VAL A 216 -26.49 -25.27 0.52
N CYS A 217 -27.47 -24.67 1.19
CA CYS A 217 -28.87 -24.75 0.78
C CYS A 217 -29.19 -24.07 -0.55
N ARG A 218 -28.41 -23.06 -0.95
CA ARG A 218 -28.52 -22.44 -2.27
C ARG A 218 -27.73 -23.20 -3.35
N GLY A 219 -27.03 -24.27 -2.99
CA GLY A 219 -26.20 -25.05 -3.90
C GLY A 219 -24.94 -24.32 -4.39
N GLU A 220 -24.52 -23.24 -3.73
CA GLU A 220 -23.32 -22.48 -4.10
C GLU A 220 -22.03 -23.21 -3.72
N ILE A 221 -22.08 -24.02 -2.65
CA ILE A 221 -21.01 -24.93 -2.23
C ILE A 221 -21.63 -26.25 -1.75
N ASP A 222 -20.91 -27.36 -1.90
CA ASP A 222 -21.32 -28.62 -1.27
C ASP A 222 -21.02 -28.65 0.24
N LEU A 223 -21.71 -29.53 0.97
CA LEU A 223 -21.55 -29.70 2.42
C LEU A 223 -20.11 -30.03 2.83
N ALA A 224 -19.46 -30.94 2.10
CA ALA A 224 -18.10 -31.36 2.40
C ALA A 224 -17.10 -30.19 2.26
N THR A 225 -17.35 -29.28 1.33
CA THR A 225 -16.56 -28.07 1.13
C THR A 225 -16.78 -27.08 2.25
N ALA A 226 -18.02 -26.88 2.72
CA ALA A 226 -18.30 -26.05 3.89
C ALA A 226 -17.62 -26.59 5.15
N GLN A 227 -17.76 -27.89 5.43
CA GLN A 227 -17.13 -28.59 6.56
C GLN A 227 -15.59 -28.46 6.52
N ARG A 228 -14.97 -28.75 5.37
CA ARG A 228 -13.51 -28.62 5.21
C ARG A 228 -13.04 -27.18 5.41
N ALA A 229 -13.78 -26.21 4.86
CA ALA A 229 -13.38 -24.81 4.93
C ALA A 229 -13.34 -24.30 6.38
N ILE A 230 -14.41 -24.52 7.14
CA ILE A 230 -14.48 -24.05 8.54
C ILE A 230 -13.50 -24.81 9.44
N ALA A 231 -13.37 -26.12 9.29
CA ALA A 231 -12.48 -26.95 10.11
C ALA A 231 -10.99 -26.65 9.88
N SER A 232 -10.60 -26.36 8.63
CA SER A 232 -9.19 -26.11 8.31
C SER A 232 -8.74 -24.73 8.79
N ASN A 233 -9.56 -23.71 8.55
CA ASN A 233 -9.29 -22.33 8.94
C ASN A 233 -10.58 -21.50 8.82
N TRP A 234 -11.32 -21.40 9.92
CA TRP A 234 -12.57 -20.64 9.94
C TRP A 234 -12.38 -19.15 9.59
N ILE A 235 -11.25 -18.53 9.96
CA ILE A 235 -10.93 -17.13 9.58
C ILE A 235 -10.76 -16.99 8.07
N GLY A 236 -10.08 -17.96 7.45
CA GLY A 236 -9.93 -18.04 6.00
C GLY A 236 -11.27 -18.25 5.30
N ALA A 237 -12.12 -19.11 5.85
CA ALA A 237 -13.49 -19.32 5.38
C ALA A 237 -14.33 -18.04 5.53
N TYR A 238 -14.23 -17.33 6.66
CA TYR A 238 -14.89 -16.04 6.89
C TYR A 238 -14.56 -15.05 5.77
N ARG A 239 -13.27 -14.83 5.52
CA ARG A 239 -12.81 -13.92 4.47
C ARG A 239 -13.26 -14.33 3.07
N LYS A 240 -13.43 -15.63 2.83
CA LYS A 240 -13.84 -16.17 1.51
C LYS A 240 -15.34 -16.05 1.28
N TYR A 241 -16.16 -16.30 2.31
CA TYR A 241 -17.60 -16.48 2.16
C TYR A 241 -18.44 -15.28 2.64
N LEU A 242 -17.81 -14.30 3.27
CA LEU A 242 -18.42 -13.01 3.61
C LEU A 242 -17.82 -11.88 2.76
N PRO A 243 -18.61 -11.24 1.88
CA PRO A 243 -18.17 -10.05 1.15
C PRO A 243 -18.06 -8.83 2.08
N ALA A 244 -17.18 -7.89 1.73
CA ALA A 244 -16.86 -6.70 2.54
C ALA A 244 -18.04 -5.76 2.85
N GLU A 245 -19.16 -5.88 2.14
CA GLU A 245 -20.32 -4.99 2.25
C GLU A 245 -21.41 -5.49 3.21
N GLN A 246 -21.33 -6.73 3.70
CA GLN A 246 -22.33 -7.35 4.58
C GLN A 246 -21.98 -7.57 6.07
N PRO A 247 -20.85 -7.10 6.65
CA PRO A 247 -20.57 -7.38 8.06
C PRO A 247 -21.67 -6.92 9.01
N MET A 248 -22.22 -5.71 8.84
CA MET A 248 -23.08 -5.08 9.86
C MET A 248 -24.50 -5.67 9.97
N GLU A 249 -25.16 -6.00 8.85
CA GLU A 249 -26.55 -6.49 8.90
C GLU A 249 -26.62 -7.95 9.40
N LEU A 250 -25.64 -8.76 9.03
CA LEU A 250 -25.49 -10.13 9.52
C LEU A 250 -25.10 -10.16 11.00
N HIS A 251 -24.20 -9.29 11.45
CA HIS A 251 -23.83 -9.20 12.87
C HIS A 251 -25.03 -8.81 13.75
N ALA A 252 -25.88 -7.87 13.30
CA ALA A 252 -27.06 -7.44 14.05
C ALA A 252 -28.09 -8.57 14.24
N ARG A 253 -28.40 -9.33 13.18
CA ARG A 253 -29.35 -10.47 13.26
C ARG A 253 -28.80 -11.64 14.07
N VAL A 254 -27.50 -11.88 13.97
CA VAL A 254 -26.80 -12.92 14.75
C VAL A 254 -26.77 -12.55 16.23
N LEU A 255 -26.48 -11.30 16.59
CA LEU A 255 -26.49 -10.85 17.98
C LEU A 255 -27.88 -10.92 18.62
N GLU A 256 -28.97 -10.64 17.89
CA GLU A 256 -30.35 -10.88 18.36
C GLU A 256 -30.60 -12.38 18.64
N PHE A 257 -30.06 -13.27 17.81
CA PHE A 257 -30.15 -14.71 18.00
C PHE A 257 -29.25 -15.22 19.14
N SER A 258 -28.04 -14.70 19.31
CA SER A 258 -27.12 -15.01 20.44
C SER A 258 -27.62 -14.47 21.79
N HIS A 259 -28.28 -13.29 21.83
CA HIS A 259 -28.91 -12.80 23.05
C HIS A 259 -30.14 -13.63 23.47
N SER A 260 -30.77 -14.31 22.51
CA SER A 260 -31.83 -15.30 22.78
C SER A 260 -31.28 -16.64 23.30
N ARG A 261 -29.94 -16.84 23.25
CA ARG A 261 -29.21 -18.03 23.73
C ARG A 261 -28.61 -17.86 25.14
N LEU A 262 -28.70 -16.67 25.75
CA LEU A 262 -28.31 -16.47 27.15
C LEU A 262 -29.48 -16.85 28.07
N PRO A 263 -29.34 -17.86 28.97
CA PRO A 263 -30.25 -17.96 30.09
C PRO A 263 -29.98 -16.76 30.99
N ILE A 264 -31.05 -16.00 31.28
CA ILE A 264 -31.10 -15.15 32.47
C ILE A 264 -30.87 -16.11 33.65
N ALA A 265 -29.69 -16.07 34.23
CA ALA A 265 -29.41 -16.76 35.48
C ALA A 265 -29.98 -15.90 36.61
N ASP A 266 -31.03 -16.41 37.26
CA ASP A 266 -31.32 -16.15 38.68
C ASP A 266 -30.36 -16.97 39.56
#